data_AF-E2BGL4-F1
#
_entry.id   AF-E2BGL4-F1
#
_cell.length_a   1.000
_cell.length_b   1.000
_cell.length_c   1.000
_cell.angle_alpha   90.00
_cell.angle_beta   90.00
_cell.angle_gamma   90.00
#
_symmetry.space_group_name_H-M   'P 1'
#
loop_
_entity.id
_entity.type
_entity.pdbx_description
1 polymer ?
#
loop_
_entity_poly.entity_id
_entity_poly.type
_entity_poly.pdbx_seq_one_letter_code
_entity_poly.pdbx_strand_id
1 'polypeptide(L)'
;YKWPHETILLLIEEYRMRQNDFVSGKISQKKAWIFIAKIMKKHGYNVTGPQCLLKFSDLKRTYKAVKDHNNKSGNATRTWPYF
;
A
#
# COMPACT_ATOMS: atom_id res chain seq x y z
N TYR A 1 9.83 -12.07 -1.93
CA TYR A 1 9.20 -11.91 -0.59
C TYR A 1 7.71 -12.15 -0.74
N LYS A 2 7.16 -13.16 -0.07
CA LYS A 2 5.70 -13.37 -0.01
C LYS A 2 5.12 -12.34 0.94
N TRP A 3 3.99 -11.72 0.59
CA TRP A 3 3.31 -10.74 1.44
C TRP A 3 2.10 -11.39 2.12
N PRO A 4 2.23 -11.85 3.38
CA PRO A 4 1.10 -12.27 4.20
C PRO A 4 0.03 -11.18 4.28
N HIS A 5 -1.21 -11.59 4.55
CA HIS A 5 -2.34 -10.67 4.69
C HIS A 5 -2.06 -9.58 5.74
N GLU A 6 -1.61 -9.97 6.94
CA GLU A 6 -1.26 -9.05 8.03
C GLU A 6 -0.17 -8.06 7.63
N THR A 7 0.83 -8.50 6.86
CA THR A 7 1.89 -7.62 6.33
C THR A 7 1.34 -6.59 5.34
N ILE A 8 0.32 -6.95 4.55
CA ILE A 8 -0.33 -6.02 3.62
C ILE A 8 -1.18 -5.00 4.40
N LEU A 9 -1.92 -5.45 5.41
CA LEU A 9 -2.70 -4.57 6.28
C LEU A 9 -1.79 -3.56 6.98
N LEU A 10 -0.68 -4.02 7.56
CA LEU A 10 0.30 -3.13 8.20
C LEU A 10 0.87 -2.11 7.21
N LEU A 11 1.24 -2.53 5.98
CA LEU A 11 1.73 -1.61 4.96
C LEU A 11 0.70 -0.51 4.60
N ILE A 12 -0.57 -0.89 4.46
CA ILE A 12 -1.65 0.05 4.16
C ILE A 12 -1.85 1.04 5.30
N GLU A 13 -1.86 0.55 6.55
CA GLU A 13 -2.07 1.37 7.73
C GLU A 13 -0.91 2.36 7.95
N GLU A 14 0.33 1.88 7.84
CA GLU A 14 1.53 2.72 7.96
C GLU A 14 1.58 3.81 6.88
N TYR A 15 1.10 3.51 5.67
CA TYR A 15 0.95 4.51 4.61
C TYR A 15 -0.14 5.54 4.94
N ARG A 16 -1.32 5.09 5.39
CA ARG A 16 -2.44 5.99 5.76
C ARG A 16 -2.04 6.98 6.84
N MET A 17 -1.41 6.50 7.93
CA MET A 17 -0.93 7.34 9.02
C MET A 17 0.09 8.39 8.56
N ARG A 18 0.85 8.12 7.49
CA ARG A 18 1.92 8.98 6.98
C ARG A 18 1.61 9.59 5.62
N GLN A 19 0.35 9.65 5.22
CA GLN A 19 -0.02 10.18 3.90
C GLN A 19 0.53 11.60 3.69
N ASN A 20 0.55 12.42 4.75
CA ASN A 20 1.10 13.77 4.75
C ASN A 20 2.59 13.82 4.38
N ASP A 21 3.38 12.79 4.71
CA ASP A 21 4.80 12.73 4.37
C ASP A 21 5.02 12.58 2.85
N PHE A 22 4.03 12.03 2.12
CA PHE A 22 4.10 11.84 0.68
C PHE A 22 3.66 13.06 -0.13
N VAL A 23 2.91 13.99 0.49
CA VAL A 23 2.33 15.16 -0.19
C VAL A 23 2.90 16.49 0.29
N SER A 24 3.41 16.57 1.53
CA SER A 24 3.87 17.84 2.12
C SER A 24 5.20 18.36 1.57
N GLY A 25 5.95 17.54 0.83
CA GLY A 25 7.28 17.90 0.31
C GLY A 25 8.40 18.02 1.37
N LYS A 26 8.07 17.91 2.66
CA LYS A 26 9.03 18.02 3.78
C LYS A 26 10.07 16.91 3.77
N ILE A 27 9.68 15.71 3.32
CA ILE A 27 10.60 14.59 3.10
C ILE A 27 10.41 14.02 1.70
N SER A 28 11.47 13.44 1.14
CA SER A 28 11.33 12.74 -0.14
C SER A 28 10.52 11.45 0.04
N GLN A 29 9.75 11.08 -0.98
CA GLN A 29 8.99 9.82 -0.98
C GLN A 29 9.91 8.61 -0.72
N LYS A 30 11.14 8.65 -1.24
CA LYS A 30 12.16 7.61 -0.95
C LYS A 30 12.42 7.48 0.55
N LYS A 31 12.57 8.59 1.28
CA LYS A 31 12.75 8.58 2.74
C LYS A 31 11.49 8.05 3.44
N ALA A 32 10.30 8.49 3.03
CA ALA A 32 9.04 8.01 3.59
C ALA A 32 8.90 6.47 3.47
N TRP A 33 9.21 5.90 2.30
CA TRP A 33 9.18 4.45 2.12
C TRP A 33 10.25 3.71 2.95
N ILE A 34 11.44 4.29 3.12
CA ILE A 34 12.47 3.74 4.02
C ILE A 34 11.97 3.73 5.47
N PHE A 35 11.26 4.77 5.92
CA PHE A 35 10.67 4.80 7.26
C PHE A 35 9.62 3.72 7.44
N ILE A 36 8.69 3.56 6.49
CA ILE A 36 7.70 2.48 6.53
C ILE A 36 8.40 1.12 6.60
N ALA A 37 9.40 0.87 5.75
CA ALA A 37 10.16 -0.40 5.77
C ALA A 37 10.86 -0.66 7.12
N LYS A 38 11.34 0.38 7.82
CA LYS A 38 11.88 0.24 9.18
C LYS A 38 10.80 -0.19 10.18
N ILE A 39 9.58 0.35 10.09
CA ILE A 39 8.47 -0.08 10.93
C ILE A 39 8.10 -1.53 10.61
N MET A 40 7.93 -1.87 9.34
CA MET A 40 7.69 -3.25 8.89
C MET A 40 8.70 -4.24 9.49
N LYS A 41 9.99 -3.88 9.49
CA LYS A 41 11.06 -4.69 10.09
C LYS A 41 10.92 -4.85 11.61
N LYS A 42 10.46 -3.82 12.33
CA LYS A 42 10.17 -3.93 13.78
C LYS A 42 9.05 -4.93 14.08
N HIS A 43 8.11 -5.10 13.14
CA HIS A 43 7.07 -6.12 13.22
C HIS A 43 7.50 -7.49 12.66
N GLY A 44 8.80 -7.70 12.42
CA GLY A 44 9.34 -8.97 11.93
C GLY A 44 9.32 -9.14 10.41
N TYR A 45 8.85 -8.15 9.66
CA TYR A 45 8.77 -8.21 8.20
C TYR A 45 10.00 -7.59 7.55
N ASN A 46 10.93 -8.43 7.10
CA ASN A 46 12.19 -7.98 6.49
C ASN A 46 12.02 -7.54 5.03
N VAL A 47 11.44 -6.36 4.84
CA VAL A 47 11.23 -5.71 3.53
C VAL A 47 11.99 -4.38 3.42
N THR A 48 12.27 -3.95 2.19
CA THR A 48 12.94 -2.67 1.90
C THR A 48 11.94 -1.59 1.47
N GLY A 49 12.36 -0.33 1.52
CA GLY A 49 11.56 0.80 1.03
C GLY A 49 11.07 0.62 -0.42
N PRO A 50 11.94 0.27 -1.38
CA PRO A 50 11.52 -0.04 -2.75
C PRO A 50 10.51 -1.19 -2.84
N GLN A 51 10.64 -2.23 -2.02
CA GLN A 51 9.65 -3.32 -1.98
C GLN A 51 8.29 -2.84 -1.45
N CYS A 52 8.26 -1.98 -0.44
CA CYS A 52 7.04 -1.36 0.07
C CYS A 52 6.36 -0.50 -1.01
N LEU A 53 7.13 0.35 -1.70
CA LEU A 53 6.64 1.17 -2.81
C LEU A 53 6.04 0.30 -3.92
N LEU A 54 6.76 -0.72 -4.39
CA LEU A 54 6.30 -1.60 -5.45
C LEU A 54 4.98 -2.27 -5.05
N LYS A 55 4.95 -2.88 -3.86
CA LYS A 55 3.76 -3.55 -3.35
C LYS A 55 2.57 -2.59 -3.22
N PHE A 56 2.79 -1.39 -2.67
CA PHE A 56 1.73 -0.41 -2.50
C PHE A 56 1.22 0.14 -3.84
N SER A 57 2.09 0.26 -4.83
CA SER A 57 1.71 0.66 -6.19
C SER A 57 0.84 -0.40 -6.87
N ASP A 58 1.16 -1.69 -6.67
CA ASP A 58 0.33 -2.79 -7.13
C ASP A 58 -1.04 -2.80 -6.46
N LEU A 59 -1.09 -2.58 -5.13
CA LEU A 59 -2.35 -2.46 -4.38
C LEU A 59 -3.23 -1.34 -4.93
N LYS A 60 -2.66 -0.15 -5.19
CA LYS A 60 -3.39 0.97 -5.81
C LYS A 60 -3.91 0.63 -7.20
N ARG A 61 -3.14 -0.09 -8.02
CA ARG A 61 -3.55 -0.52 -9.35
C ARG A 61 -4.72 -1.51 -9.29
N THR A 62 -4.66 -2.50 -8.40
CA THR A 62 -5.77 -3.45 -8.19
C THR A 62 -7.02 -2.73 -7.69
N TYR A 63 -6.88 -1.83 -6.72
CA TYR A 63 -8.00 -1.01 -6.24
C TYR A 63 -8.68 -0.25 -7.38
N LYS A 64 -7.89 0.45 -8.21
CA LYS A 64 -8.42 1.19 -9.37
C LYS A 64 -9.15 0.25 -10.34
N ALA A 65 -8.57 -0.91 -10.65
CA ALA A 65 -9.20 -1.87 -11.55
C ALA A 65 -10.54 -2.41 -11.01
N VAL A 66 -10.63 -2.69 -9.70
CA VAL A 66 -11.88 -3.13 -9.05
C VAL A 66 -12.92 -2.01 -9.08
N LYS A 67 -12.53 -0.77 -8.75
CA LYS A 67 -13.41 0.40 -8.79
C LYS A 67 -13.93 0.67 -10.20
N ASP A 68 -13.04 0.67 -11.19
CA ASP A 68 -13.39 0.90 -12.60
C ASP A 68 -14.30 -0.21 -13.13
N HIS A 69 -14.11 -1.47 -12.69
CA HIS A 69 -15.03 -2.56 -13.01
C HIS A 69 -16.43 -2.33 -12.44
N ASN A 70 -16.52 -1.94 -11.17
CA ASN A 70 -17.79 -1.75 -10.47
C ASN A 70 -18.55 -0.50 -10.94
N ASN A 71 -17.86 0.49 -11.51
CA ASN A 71 -18.48 1.69 -12.08
C ASN A 71 -19.11 1.46 -13.47
N LYS A 72 -18.91 0.30 -14.10
CA LYS A 72 -19.51 -0.02 -15.40
C LYS A 72 -20.89 -0.67 -15.22
N SER A 73 -21.92 -0.05 -15.80
CA SER A 73 -23.29 -0.58 -15.80
C SER A 73 -23.35 -1.99 -16.40
N GLY A 74 -24.12 -2.88 -15.77
CA GLY A 74 -24.27 -4.28 -16.18
C GLY A 74 -23.20 -5.23 -15.62
N ASN A 75 -22.17 -4.73 -14.93
CA ASN A 75 -21.21 -5.60 -14.25
C ASN A 75 -21.72 -6.05 -12.87
N ALA A 76 -21.41 -7.31 -12.52
CA ALA A 76 -21.54 -7.79 -11.15
C ALA A 76 -20.48 -7.12 -10.25
N THR A 77 -20.84 -6.86 -8.99
CA THR A 77 -19.94 -6.20 -8.04
C THR A 77 -18.74 -7.10 -7.71
N ARG A 78 -17.52 -6.56 -7.79
CA ARG A 78 -16.31 -7.21 -7.29
C ARG A 78 -15.93 -6.66 -5.92
N THR A 79 -15.62 -7.56 -5.00
CA THR A 79 -15.06 -7.23 -3.68
C THR A 79 -13.56 -7.49 -3.67
N TRP A 80 -12.83 -6.79 -2.80
CA TRP A 80 -11.40 -6.98 -2.62
C TRP A 80 -11.08 -6.84 -1.13
N PRO A 81 -10.34 -7.76 -0.49
CA PRO A 81 -10.15 -7.77 0.97
C PRO A 81 -9.33 -6.61 1.54
N TYR A 82 -8.84 -5.72 0.69
CA TYR A 82 -8.10 -4.51 1.08
C TYR A 82 -8.84 -3.22 0.67
N PHE A 83 -10.12 -3.35 0.30
CA PHE A 83 -11.06 -2.26 0.02
C PHE A 83 -12.17 -2.24 1.08
#